data_AF-A0A9P8JMY4-F1
#
_entry.id   AF-A0A9P8JMY4-F1
#
_cell.length_a   1.000
_cell.length_b   1.000
_cell.length_c   1.000
_cell.angle_alpha   90.00
_cell.angle_beta   90.00
_cell.angle_gamma   90.00
#
_symmetry.space_group_name_H-M   'P 1'
#
loop_
_entity.id
_entity.type
_entity.pdbx_description
1 polymer ?
#
loop_
_entity_poly.entity_id
_entity_poly.type
_entity_poly.pdbx_seq_one_letter_code
_entity_poly.pdbx_strand_id
1 'polypeptide(L)'
;ISAPSIPKVRAHLFARLCICASDHAQRAAASLAPGIGALESSLLNYVDDLRRTSRAKAARFLACDAEATGKTGEAIAYLRGARRELGLAPLEQDASKRKGWKGIKQTFAEKREDRKVEKGADDWGLDAGKLEEARVLEWLEVKWVKLNDTINTQIIPPSEPLMAAMPSGREYHSPKPFSPPTLDASLLTRLRAPVDPHANAFRGNEEDSGDEAPRHEPVVVPGAFPGAAAGTSSGTAYY
;
A
#
# COMPACT_ATOMS: atom_id res chain seq x y z
N ILE A 1 0.29 35.56 -15.88
CA ILE A 1 -0.14 34.71 -14.74
C ILE A 1 1.11 34.04 -14.20
N SER A 2 1.60 34.46 -13.02
CA SER A 2 2.77 33.82 -12.41
C SER A 2 2.37 32.47 -11.83
N ALA A 3 3.25 31.47 -11.92
CA ALA A 3 3.01 30.18 -11.28
C ALA A 3 2.91 30.37 -9.76
N PRO A 4 1.99 29.67 -9.07
CA PRO A 4 1.84 29.80 -7.63
C PRO A 4 3.13 29.46 -6.89
N SER A 5 3.59 30.36 -6.01
CA SER A 5 4.74 30.15 -5.14
C SER A 5 4.40 29.09 -4.09
N ILE A 6 5.02 27.91 -4.21
CA ILE A 6 4.96 26.89 -3.16
C ILE A 6 5.83 27.39 -2.00
N PRO A 7 5.31 27.53 -0.76
CA PRO A 7 6.11 27.91 0.38
C PRO A 7 7.27 26.93 0.56
N LYS A 8 8.49 27.46 0.72
CA LYS A 8 9.77 26.73 0.83
C LYS A 8 9.73 25.50 1.77
N VAL A 9 8.87 25.53 2.78
CA VAL A 9 8.76 24.50 3.83
C VAL A 9 8.10 23.19 3.33
N ARG A 10 7.38 23.17 2.19
CA ARG A 10 6.60 21.99 1.80
C ARG A 10 7.41 20.89 1.11
N ALA A 11 8.37 21.25 0.25
CA ALA A 11 9.08 20.27 -0.58
C ALA A 11 9.89 19.29 0.28
N HIS A 12 10.69 19.80 1.22
CA HIS A 12 11.47 18.95 2.11
C HIS A 12 10.59 18.06 3.03
N LEU A 13 9.45 18.59 3.50
CA LEU A 13 8.49 17.79 4.27
C LEU A 13 7.93 16.63 3.43
N PHE A 14 7.49 16.91 2.20
CA PHE A 14 6.96 15.89 1.31
C PHE A 14 8.01 14.84 0.96
N ALA A 15 9.27 15.24 0.76
CA ALA A 15 10.36 14.30 0.56
C ALA A 15 10.47 13.31 1.73
N ARG A 16 10.40 13.79 2.97
CA ARG A 16 10.48 12.94 4.17
C ARG A 16 9.26 12.05 4.36
N LEU A 17 8.06 12.49 3.98
CA LEU A 17 6.88 11.63 3.97
C LEU A 17 7.03 10.49 2.95
N CYS A 18 7.52 10.81 1.74
CA CYS A 18 7.78 9.82 0.70
C CYS A 18 8.87 8.81 1.10
N ILE A 19 9.92 9.25 1.80
CA ILE A 19 10.93 8.31 2.33
C ILE A 19 10.32 7.39 3.39
N CYS A 20 9.47 7.91 4.29
CA CYS A 20 8.78 7.06 5.26
C CYS A 20 7.88 6.02 4.58
N ALA A 21 7.19 6.39 3.49
CA ALA A 21 6.39 5.45 2.70
C ALA A 21 7.27 4.38 2.04
N SER A 22 8.45 4.76 1.51
CA SER A 22 9.44 3.81 1.00
C SER A 22 9.93 2.85 2.09
N ASP A 23 10.18 3.34 3.31
CA ASP A 23 10.62 2.51 4.43
C ASP A 23 9.54 1.50 4.85
N HIS A 24 8.27 1.92 4.88
CA HIS A 24 7.14 1.02 5.13
C HIS A 24 6.99 -0.04 4.04
N ALA A 25 7.10 0.35 2.76
CA ALA A 25 7.07 -0.59 1.64
C ALA A 25 8.25 -1.59 1.72
N GLN A 26 9.44 -1.13 2.12
CA GLN A 26 10.59 -2.02 2.33
C GLN A 26 10.38 -3.00 3.48
N ARG A 27 9.79 -2.55 4.61
CA ARG A 27 9.43 -3.43 5.73
C ARG A 27 8.38 -4.46 5.30
N ALA A 28 7.37 -4.03 4.56
CA ALA A 28 6.36 -4.92 3.99
C ALA A 28 7.00 -5.97 3.07
N ALA A 29 7.89 -5.57 2.16
CA ALA A 29 8.61 -6.51 1.30
C ALA A 29 9.41 -7.56 2.09
N ALA A 30 10.07 -7.14 3.19
CA ALA A 30 10.80 -8.05 4.06
C ALA A 30 9.88 -9.02 4.82
N SER A 31 8.69 -8.57 5.23
CA SER A 31 7.68 -9.42 5.89
C SER A 31 6.96 -10.38 4.94
N LEU A 32 6.86 -10.03 3.65
CA LEU A 32 6.28 -10.84 2.59
C LEU A 32 7.30 -11.82 1.97
N ALA A 33 8.54 -11.84 2.46
CA ALA A 33 9.61 -12.69 1.93
C ALA A 33 9.27 -14.19 2.05
N PRO A 34 9.87 -15.05 1.20
CA PRO A 34 9.49 -16.46 1.07
C PRO A 34 9.64 -17.20 2.40
N GLY A 35 8.51 -17.70 2.93
CA GLY A 35 8.43 -18.37 4.23
C GLY A 35 6.99 -18.59 4.71
N ILE A 36 6.04 -17.79 4.20
CA ILE A 36 4.61 -17.84 4.54
C ILE A 36 3.81 -18.23 3.29
N GLY A 37 3.99 -19.46 2.79
CA GLY A 37 3.19 -19.99 1.66
C GLY A 37 3.42 -19.30 0.30
N ALA A 38 2.61 -19.67 -0.68
CA ALA A 38 2.65 -19.07 -2.02
C ALA A 38 1.96 -17.70 -1.98
N LEU A 39 2.75 -16.63 -1.97
CA LEU A 39 2.23 -15.27 -2.13
C LEU A 39 1.95 -14.96 -3.61
N GLU A 40 0.93 -14.13 -3.80
CA GLU A 40 0.56 -13.60 -5.11
C GLU A 40 1.65 -12.62 -5.60
N SER A 41 2.05 -12.76 -6.87
CA SER A 41 3.21 -12.05 -7.42
C SER A 41 2.93 -10.58 -7.70
N SER A 42 1.68 -10.20 -8.00
CA SER A 42 1.29 -8.79 -8.17
C SER A 42 1.44 -7.98 -6.89
N LEU A 43 1.16 -8.56 -5.71
CA LEU A 43 1.41 -7.90 -4.43
C LEU A 43 2.89 -7.63 -4.21
N LEU A 44 3.75 -8.62 -4.47
CA LEU A 44 5.21 -8.45 -4.34
C LEU A 44 5.74 -7.37 -5.28
N ASN A 45 5.26 -7.37 -6.53
CA ASN A 45 5.61 -6.36 -7.52
C ASN A 45 5.12 -4.98 -7.12
N TYR A 46 3.88 -4.87 -6.65
CA TYR A 46 3.28 -3.62 -6.18
C TYR A 46 4.08 -3.01 -5.02
N VAL A 47 4.50 -3.83 -4.05
CA VAL A 47 5.28 -3.37 -2.90
C VAL A 47 6.67 -2.88 -3.31
N ASP A 48 7.36 -3.56 -4.23
CA ASP A 48 8.65 -3.06 -4.76
C ASP A 48 8.47 -1.79 -5.61
N ASP A 49 7.42 -1.72 -6.45
CA ASP A 49 7.10 -0.52 -7.22
C ASP A 49 6.74 0.66 -6.31
N LEU A 50 5.99 0.42 -5.23
CA LEU A 50 5.67 1.45 -4.23
C LEU A 50 6.92 1.96 -3.53
N ARG A 51 7.86 1.06 -3.18
CA ARG A 51 9.14 1.43 -2.56
C ARG A 51 9.94 2.34 -3.50
N ARG A 52 10.16 1.91 -4.75
CA ARG A 52 10.92 2.67 -5.76
C ARG A 52 10.25 4.00 -6.09
N THR A 53 8.93 3.99 -6.29
CA THR A 53 8.17 5.19 -6.66
C THR A 53 8.14 6.21 -5.53
N SER A 54 7.98 5.76 -4.28
CA SER A 54 8.04 6.66 -3.12
C SER A 54 9.43 7.28 -2.98
N ARG A 55 10.50 6.49 -3.17
CA ARG A 55 11.88 7.01 -3.13
C ARG A 55 12.19 7.97 -4.28
N ALA A 56 11.67 7.70 -5.49
CA ALA A 56 11.76 8.61 -6.63
C ALA A 56 11.00 9.93 -6.38
N LYS A 57 9.79 9.87 -5.83
CA LYS A 57 9.00 11.04 -5.40
C LYS A 57 9.76 11.90 -4.39
N ALA A 58 10.44 11.27 -3.43
CA ALA A 58 11.27 11.99 -2.48
C ALA A 58 12.40 12.76 -3.17
N ALA A 59 13.12 12.10 -4.09
CA ALA A 59 14.16 12.74 -4.88
C ALA A 59 13.61 13.88 -5.75
N ARG A 60 12.42 13.74 -6.35
CA ARG A 60 11.75 14.83 -7.08
C ARG A 60 11.48 16.04 -6.18
N PHE A 61 10.97 15.83 -4.97
CA PHE A 61 10.73 16.95 -4.05
C PHE A 61 12.02 17.62 -3.59
N LEU A 62 13.09 16.87 -3.35
CA LEU A 62 14.42 17.43 -3.09
C LEU A 62 14.97 18.19 -4.30
N ALA A 63 14.69 17.72 -5.53
CA ALA A 63 15.02 18.44 -6.75
C ALA A 63 14.29 19.78 -6.84
N CYS A 64 13.00 19.82 -6.50
CA CYS A 64 12.23 21.08 -6.43
C CYS A 64 12.79 22.03 -5.37
N ASP A 65 13.23 21.52 -4.22
CA ASP A 65 13.85 22.33 -3.16
C ASP A 65 15.20 22.91 -3.59
N ALA A 66 16.04 22.08 -4.23
CA ALA A 66 17.30 22.49 -4.82
C ALA A 66 17.10 23.56 -5.92
N GLU A 67 16.14 23.38 -6.83
CA GLU A 67 15.87 24.36 -7.87
C GLU A 67 15.32 25.68 -7.31
N ALA A 68 14.43 25.61 -6.30
CA ALA A 68 13.90 26.79 -5.63
C ALA A 68 14.99 27.60 -4.87
N THR A 69 16.12 26.96 -4.54
CA THR A 69 17.31 27.60 -3.95
C THR A 69 18.37 27.99 -4.98
N GLY A 70 18.03 27.90 -6.28
CA GLY A 70 18.90 28.27 -7.38
C GLY A 70 19.96 27.24 -7.74
N LYS A 71 19.90 26.03 -7.19
CA LYS A 71 20.84 24.93 -7.47
C LYS A 71 20.30 24.00 -8.55
N THR A 72 20.12 24.50 -9.76
CA THR A 72 19.57 23.74 -10.89
C THR A 72 20.41 22.51 -11.25
N GLY A 73 21.74 22.58 -11.16
CA GLY A 73 22.60 21.42 -11.42
C GLY A 73 22.32 20.26 -10.45
N GLU A 74 22.20 20.57 -9.15
CA GLU A 74 21.84 19.60 -8.10
C GLU A 74 20.42 19.05 -8.30
N ALA A 75 19.46 19.90 -8.69
CA ALA A 75 18.10 19.49 -9.01
C ALA A 75 18.06 18.46 -10.16
N ILE A 76 18.80 18.68 -11.25
CA ILE A 76 18.89 17.73 -12.37
C ILE A 76 19.51 16.40 -11.89
N ALA A 77 20.53 16.45 -11.04
CA ALA A 77 21.15 15.25 -10.50
C ALA A 77 20.18 14.41 -9.65
N TYR A 78 19.32 15.06 -8.84
CA TYR A 78 18.23 14.36 -8.12
C TYR A 78 17.24 13.68 -9.07
N LEU A 79 16.83 14.35 -10.16
CA LEU A 79 15.92 13.76 -11.14
C LEU A 79 16.53 12.54 -11.84
N ARG A 80 17.81 12.61 -12.23
CA ARG A 80 18.53 11.46 -12.79
C ARG A 80 18.65 10.30 -11.80
N GLY A 81 18.86 10.63 -10.52
CA GLY A 81 18.81 9.69 -9.41
C GLY A 81 17.44 8.99 -9.31
N ALA A 82 16.36 9.77 -9.32
CA ALA A 82 14.99 9.27 -9.27
C ALA A 82 14.64 8.36 -10.45
N ARG A 83 15.06 8.71 -11.67
CA ARG A 83 14.87 7.87 -12.85
C ARG A 83 15.56 6.52 -12.71
N ARG A 84 16.80 6.50 -12.20
CA ARG A 84 17.54 5.26 -11.94
C ARG A 84 16.85 4.39 -10.90
N GLU A 85 16.31 4.99 -9.83
CA GLU A 85 15.52 4.26 -8.81
C GLU A 85 14.31 3.55 -9.43
N LEU A 86 13.61 4.20 -10.37
CA LEU A 86 12.49 3.63 -11.13
C LEU A 86 12.91 2.62 -12.21
N GLY A 87 14.21 2.42 -12.44
CA GLY A 87 14.73 1.57 -13.52
C GLY A 87 14.50 2.16 -14.92
N LEU A 88 14.30 3.46 -15.02
CA LEU A 88 14.14 4.16 -16.29
C LEU A 88 15.50 4.41 -16.94
N ALA A 89 15.54 4.32 -18.27
CA ALA A 89 16.74 4.68 -19.00
C ALA A 89 17.06 6.18 -18.81
N PRO A 90 18.36 6.56 -18.82
CA PRO A 90 18.75 7.96 -18.90
C PRO A 90 18.07 8.64 -20.10
N LEU A 91 17.68 9.89 -19.94
CA LEU A 91 17.21 10.68 -21.07
C LEU A 91 18.42 11.07 -21.92
N GLU A 92 18.37 10.77 -23.22
CA GLU A 92 19.36 11.29 -24.15
C GLU A 92 19.19 12.81 -24.28
N GLN A 93 20.33 13.51 -24.20
CA GLN A 93 20.38 14.97 -24.27
C GLN A 93 19.84 15.49 -25.62
N ASP A 94 19.98 14.71 -26.70
CA ASP A 94 19.47 15.03 -28.02
C ASP A 94 17.96 14.76 -28.17
N ALA A 95 17.17 15.84 -28.24
CA ALA A 95 15.73 15.77 -28.53
C ALA A 95 15.39 15.10 -29.89
N SER A 96 16.33 15.06 -30.84
CA SER A 96 16.14 14.45 -32.17
C SER A 96 16.16 12.91 -32.14
N LYS A 97 16.87 12.30 -31.18
CA LYS A 97 16.93 10.83 -30.99
C LYS A 97 15.83 10.29 -30.07
N ARG A 98 15.09 11.18 -29.38
CA ARG A 98 13.94 10.83 -28.50
C ARG A 98 12.74 10.20 -29.23
N LYS A 99 12.72 10.19 -30.58
CA LYS A 99 11.69 9.52 -31.41
C LYS A 99 11.85 7.99 -31.52
N GLY A 100 12.74 7.37 -30.75
CA GLY A 100 12.91 5.91 -30.71
C GLY A 100 11.73 5.17 -30.06
N TRP A 101 11.57 3.90 -30.44
CA TRP A 101 10.52 2.94 -30.06
C TRP A 101 10.07 2.96 -28.57
N LYS A 102 10.97 3.30 -27.62
CA LYS A 102 10.64 3.39 -26.19
C LYS A 102 9.74 4.57 -25.83
N GLY A 103 9.92 5.75 -26.43
CA GLY A 103 9.08 6.93 -26.16
C GLY A 103 7.64 6.76 -26.65
N ILE A 104 7.44 5.98 -27.72
CA ILE A 104 6.11 5.67 -28.29
C ILE A 104 5.35 4.68 -27.39
N LYS A 105 6.04 3.67 -26.84
CA LYS A 105 5.43 2.72 -25.88
C LYS A 105 5.02 3.41 -24.59
N GLN A 106 5.84 4.32 -24.10
CA GLN A 106 5.54 5.13 -22.93
C GLN A 106 4.28 5.97 -23.19
N THR A 107 4.27 6.82 -24.22
CA THR A 107 3.10 7.65 -24.58
C THR A 107 1.80 6.88 -24.86
N PHE A 108 1.87 5.65 -25.36
CA PHE A 108 0.68 4.80 -25.52
C PHE A 108 0.16 4.21 -24.20
N ALA A 109 1.07 3.76 -23.32
CA ALA A 109 0.71 3.34 -21.97
C ALA A 109 0.11 4.50 -21.18
N GLU A 110 0.65 5.71 -21.38
CA GLU A 110 0.20 6.95 -20.75
C GLU A 110 -1.23 7.32 -21.16
N LYS A 111 -1.54 7.34 -22.47
CA LYS A 111 -2.92 7.59 -22.95
C LYS A 111 -3.92 6.53 -22.47
N ARG A 112 -3.48 5.29 -22.28
CA ARG A 112 -4.32 4.21 -21.78
C ARG A 112 -4.61 4.38 -20.29
N GLU A 113 -3.62 4.80 -19.51
CA GLU A 113 -3.77 5.11 -18.09
C GLU A 113 -4.69 6.31 -17.88
N ASP A 114 -4.50 7.41 -18.62
CA ASP A 114 -5.35 8.61 -18.51
C ASP A 114 -6.83 8.27 -18.75
N ARG A 115 -7.09 7.44 -19.77
CA ARG A 115 -8.43 6.93 -20.08
C ARG A 115 -8.98 5.98 -19.00
N LYS A 116 -8.13 5.27 -18.27
CA LYS A 116 -8.54 4.41 -17.14
C LYS A 116 -8.97 5.26 -15.95
N VAL A 117 -8.27 6.37 -15.67
CA VAL A 117 -8.66 7.32 -14.62
C VAL A 117 -10.01 7.94 -14.90
N GLU A 118 -10.20 8.44 -16.13
CA GLU A 118 -11.44 9.11 -16.55
C GLU A 118 -12.65 8.17 -16.51
N LYS A 119 -12.42 6.87 -16.72
CA LYS A 119 -13.48 5.86 -16.72
C LYS A 119 -13.66 5.16 -15.37
N GLY A 120 -12.89 5.53 -14.34
CA GLY A 120 -12.94 4.89 -13.03
C GLY A 120 -12.64 3.38 -13.10
N ALA A 121 -11.70 2.97 -13.94
CA ALA A 121 -11.35 1.56 -14.07
C ALA A 121 -10.70 1.03 -12.79
N ASP A 122 -11.08 -0.19 -12.37
CA ASP A 122 -10.59 -0.87 -11.16
C ASP A 122 -9.06 -1.05 -11.11
N ASP A 123 -8.39 -0.93 -12.27
CA ASP A 123 -6.94 -1.05 -12.42
C ASP A 123 -6.15 0.23 -12.05
N TRP A 124 -6.81 1.32 -11.67
CA TRP A 124 -6.14 2.56 -11.30
C TRP A 124 -5.27 2.37 -10.05
N GLY A 125 -3.99 2.78 -10.15
CA GLY A 125 -3.04 2.70 -9.04
C GLY A 125 -2.34 1.36 -8.86
N LEU A 126 -2.60 0.35 -9.70
CA LEU A 126 -1.91 -0.96 -9.64
C LEU A 126 -0.40 -0.88 -9.90
N ASP A 127 0.10 0.23 -10.45
CA ASP A 127 1.52 0.48 -10.69
C ASP A 127 2.19 1.29 -9.56
N ALA A 128 1.49 1.48 -8.44
CA ALA A 128 1.92 2.32 -7.31
C ALA A 128 2.26 3.78 -7.69
N GLY A 129 1.75 4.28 -8.82
CA GLY A 129 2.00 5.63 -9.34
C GLY A 129 3.32 5.79 -10.07
N LYS A 130 3.93 4.69 -10.52
CA LYS A 130 5.21 4.66 -11.23
C LYS A 130 5.15 5.38 -12.58
N LEU A 131 4.06 5.21 -13.35
CA LEU A 131 3.87 5.86 -14.64
C LEU A 131 3.71 7.37 -14.48
N GLU A 132 2.87 7.80 -13.55
CA GLU A 132 2.70 9.22 -13.21
C GLU A 132 4.05 9.86 -12.84
N GLU A 133 4.79 9.25 -11.91
CA GLU A 133 6.07 9.78 -11.49
C GLU A 133 7.10 9.79 -12.64
N ALA A 134 7.12 8.77 -13.50
CA ALA A 134 8.00 8.73 -14.67
C ALA A 134 7.76 9.94 -15.61
N ARG A 135 6.50 10.30 -15.86
CA ARG A 135 6.13 11.47 -16.67
C ARG A 135 6.60 12.77 -16.04
N VAL A 136 6.37 12.93 -14.73
CA VAL A 136 6.75 14.15 -14.02
C VAL A 136 8.26 14.32 -14.02
N LEU A 137 9.03 13.24 -13.76
CA LEU A 137 10.48 13.26 -13.82
C LEU A 137 11.00 13.63 -15.21
N GLU A 138 10.41 13.06 -16.26
CA GLU A 138 10.79 13.38 -17.65
C GLU A 138 10.56 14.85 -17.97
N TRP A 139 9.38 15.37 -17.68
CA TRP A 139 9.04 16.77 -17.95
C TRP A 139 9.96 17.72 -17.18
N LEU A 140 10.21 17.46 -15.90
CA LEU A 140 11.10 18.28 -15.08
C LEU A 140 12.55 18.22 -15.56
N GLU A 141 13.06 17.04 -15.92
CA GLU A 141 14.45 16.91 -16.38
C GLU A 141 14.64 17.65 -17.70
N VAL A 142 13.73 17.46 -18.67
CA VAL A 142 13.80 18.18 -19.96
C VAL A 142 13.76 19.69 -19.75
N LYS A 143 12.87 20.17 -18.87
CA LYS A 143 12.73 21.59 -18.57
C LYS A 143 13.99 22.17 -17.92
N TRP A 144 14.49 21.53 -16.87
CA TRP A 144 15.61 22.05 -16.10
C TRP A 144 16.95 21.87 -16.79
N VAL A 145 17.15 20.80 -17.58
CA VAL A 145 18.33 20.68 -18.45
C VAL A 145 18.36 21.83 -19.45
N LYS A 146 17.24 22.11 -20.13
CA LYS A 146 17.16 23.25 -21.05
C LYS A 146 17.47 24.58 -20.36
N LEU A 147 16.90 24.84 -19.17
CA LEU A 147 17.17 26.06 -18.41
C LEU A 147 18.63 26.14 -17.93
N ASN A 148 19.23 25.00 -17.55
CA ASN A 148 20.61 24.95 -17.13
C ASN A 148 21.56 25.21 -18.29
N ASP A 149 21.31 24.63 -19.46
CA ASP A 149 22.18 24.78 -20.63
C ASP A 149 22.09 26.18 -21.24
N THR A 150 20.97 26.90 -21.06
CA THR A 150 20.78 28.23 -21.66
C THR A 150 20.97 29.40 -20.70
N ILE A 151 20.69 29.25 -19.40
CA ILE A 151 20.67 30.35 -18.44
C ILE A 151 21.64 30.10 -17.28
N ASN A 152 21.52 28.97 -16.59
CA ASN A 152 22.20 28.81 -15.28
C ASN A 152 23.64 28.29 -15.42
N THR A 153 23.93 27.51 -16.46
CA THR A 153 25.25 26.95 -16.80
C THR A 153 25.95 26.25 -15.63
N GLN A 154 25.19 25.57 -14.76
CA GLN A 154 25.74 24.89 -13.59
C GLN A 154 26.24 23.50 -13.96
N ILE A 155 27.32 23.06 -13.32
CA ILE A 155 27.79 21.68 -13.41
C ILE A 155 26.76 20.77 -12.74
N ILE A 156 26.37 19.70 -13.43
CA ILE A 156 25.48 18.67 -12.88
C ILE A 156 26.34 17.66 -12.11
N PRO A 157 26.23 17.57 -10.77
CA PRO A 157 27.00 16.62 -9.97
C PRO A 157 26.54 15.16 -10.19
N PRO A 158 27.31 14.17 -9.73
CA PRO A 158 26.84 12.79 -9.68
C PRO A 158 25.62 12.65 -8.78
N SER A 159 24.67 11.80 -9.19
CA SER A 159 23.40 11.59 -8.48
C SER A 159 23.53 10.70 -7.25
N GLU A 160 24.50 9.78 -7.25
CA GLU A 160 24.66 8.71 -6.27
C GLU A 160 24.89 9.25 -4.85
N PRO A 161 25.80 10.24 -4.63
CA PRO A 161 25.98 10.83 -3.30
C PRO A 161 24.72 11.54 -2.79
N LEU A 162 24.00 12.23 -3.68
CA LEU A 162 22.78 12.95 -3.33
C LEU A 162 21.65 12.00 -2.93
N MET A 163 21.51 10.88 -3.65
CA MET A 163 20.52 9.85 -3.34
C MET A 163 20.86 9.11 -2.04
N ALA A 164 22.14 8.92 -1.74
CA ALA A 164 22.59 8.31 -0.49
C ALA A 164 22.42 9.25 0.72
N ALA A 165 22.56 10.56 0.51
CA ALA A 165 22.42 11.60 1.54
C ALA A 165 20.97 12.06 1.78
N MET A 166 19.97 11.37 1.23
CA MET A 166 18.56 11.70 1.47
C MET A 166 18.22 11.63 2.98
N PRO A 167 17.39 12.56 3.49
CA PRO A 167 17.07 12.63 4.91
C PRO A 167 16.24 11.43 5.37
N SER A 168 16.20 11.17 6.67
CA SER A 168 15.32 10.13 7.21
C SER A 168 13.84 10.49 7.05
N GLY A 169 13.03 9.44 6.88
CA GLY A 169 11.58 9.55 6.80
C GLY A 169 10.97 10.26 7.99
N ARG A 170 9.80 10.88 7.78
CA ARG A 170 8.98 11.43 8.85
C ARG A 170 7.68 10.64 8.94
N GLU A 171 7.48 9.93 10.03
CA GLU A 171 6.22 9.25 10.31
C GLU A 171 5.12 10.28 10.53
N TYR A 172 3.96 10.04 9.92
CA TYR A 172 2.77 10.85 10.13
C TYR A 172 1.58 10.03 10.67
N HIS A 173 1.61 8.70 10.50
CA HIS A 173 0.53 7.84 10.95
C HIS A 173 1.03 6.87 12.02
N SER A 174 0.28 6.79 13.13
CA SER A 174 0.41 5.73 14.13
C SER A 174 -0.85 4.86 14.07
N PRO A 175 -0.72 3.52 14.01
CA PRO A 175 -1.87 2.64 14.13
C PRO A 175 -2.57 2.87 15.47
N LYS A 176 -3.88 3.12 15.43
CA LYS A 176 -4.68 3.19 16.66
C LYS A 176 -4.84 1.77 17.21
N PRO A 177 -4.57 1.53 18.50
CA PRO A 177 -4.85 0.24 19.11
C PRO A 177 -6.33 -0.12 18.92
N PHE A 178 -6.58 -1.33 18.42
CA PHE A 178 -7.94 -1.85 18.32
C PHE A 178 -8.44 -2.25 19.71
N SER A 179 -9.55 -1.65 20.16
CA SER A 179 -10.26 -2.07 21.35
C SER A 179 -11.44 -2.95 20.93
N PRO A 180 -11.39 -4.27 21.20
CA PRO A 180 -12.50 -5.14 20.85
C PRO A 180 -13.74 -4.75 21.66
N PRO A 181 -14.95 -4.83 21.07
CA PRO A 181 -16.17 -4.63 21.82
C PRO A 181 -16.25 -5.67 22.94
N THR A 182 -16.45 -5.20 24.17
CA THR A 182 -16.65 -6.08 25.32
C THR A 182 -18.14 -6.28 25.55
N LEU A 183 -18.53 -7.51 25.85
CA LEU A 183 -19.89 -7.80 26.31
C LEU A 183 -20.04 -7.32 27.76
N ASP A 184 -21.22 -6.79 28.09
CA ASP A 184 -21.53 -6.43 29.47
C ASP A 184 -21.45 -7.65 30.39
N ALA A 185 -21.01 -7.43 31.64
CA ALA A 185 -20.82 -8.50 32.61
C ALA A 185 -22.14 -9.25 32.87
N SER A 186 -23.28 -8.56 32.89
CA SER A 186 -24.58 -9.21 33.10
C SER A 186 -24.98 -10.11 31.93
N LEU A 187 -24.64 -9.71 30.71
CA LEU A 187 -24.87 -10.48 29.50
C LEU A 187 -23.95 -11.70 29.46
N LEU A 188 -22.67 -11.54 29.80
CA LEU A 188 -21.73 -12.66 29.94
C LEU A 188 -22.20 -13.67 30.99
N THR A 189 -22.70 -13.20 32.14
CA THR A 189 -23.26 -14.09 33.17
C THR A 189 -24.48 -14.84 32.66
N ARG A 190 -25.35 -14.19 31.88
CA ARG A 190 -26.52 -14.83 31.27
C ARG A 190 -26.15 -15.87 30.23
N LEU A 191 -25.17 -15.59 29.37
CA LEU A 191 -24.66 -16.54 28.37
C LEU A 191 -23.95 -17.74 29.00
N ARG A 192 -23.40 -17.58 30.22
CA ARG A 192 -22.77 -18.64 31.01
C ARG A 192 -23.74 -19.33 31.95
N ALA A 193 -24.97 -18.83 32.09
CA ALA A 193 -25.95 -19.45 32.97
C ALA A 193 -26.35 -20.81 32.37
N PRO A 194 -26.53 -21.85 33.19
CA PRO A 194 -27.13 -23.10 32.73
C PRO A 194 -28.48 -22.82 32.04
N VAL A 195 -28.78 -23.59 31.01
CA VAL A 195 -30.10 -23.53 30.35
C VAL A 195 -31.15 -23.81 31.41
N ASP A 196 -32.10 -22.90 31.58
CA ASP A 196 -33.21 -23.07 32.52
C ASP A 196 -34.03 -24.30 32.10
N PRO A 197 -34.15 -25.34 32.95
CA PRO A 197 -34.93 -26.54 32.65
C PRO A 197 -36.42 -26.26 32.37
N HIS A 198 -36.92 -25.11 32.83
CA HIS A 198 -38.30 -24.67 32.64
C HIS A 198 -38.46 -23.64 31.51
N ALA A 199 -37.36 -23.17 30.92
CA ALA A 199 -37.43 -22.34 29.73
C ALA A 199 -37.76 -23.20 28.52
N ASN A 200 -38.88 -22.90 27.86
CA ASN A 200 -39.19 -23.49 26.57
C ASN A 200 -38.06 -23.14 25.60
N ALA A 201 -37.36 -24.16 25.09
CA ALA A 201 -36.39 -23.95 24.02
C ALA A 201 -37.05 -23.19 22.88
N PHE A 202 -36.37 -22.17 22.35
CA PHE A 202 -36.85 -21.46 21.17
C PHE A 202 -36.91 -22.44 20.00
N ARG A 203 -38.10 -22.96 19.72
CA ARG A 203 -38.43 -23.65 18.47
C ARG A 203 -38.76 -22.54 17.50
N GLY A 204 -37.81 -22.11 16.68
CA GLY A 204 -38.10 -21.16 15.61
C GLY A 204 -39.34 -21.60 14.82
N ASN A 205 -40.04 -20.65 14.20
CA ASN A 205 -41.21 -20.97 13.38
C ASN A 205 -40.82 -21.47 11.97
N GLU A 206 -39.55 -21.78 11.80
CA GLU A 206 -38.91 -22.22 10.57
C GLU A 206 -38.74 -23.74 10.67
N GLU A 207 -39.12 -24.45 9.60
CA GLU A 207 -38.90 -25.89 9.50
C GLU A 207 -37.40 -26.16 9.66
N ASP A 208 -37.06 -26.92 10.69
CA ASP A 208 -35.69 -27.36 10.93
C ASP A 208 -35.19 -28.08 9.68
N SER A 209 -34.25 -27.46 8.95
CA SER A 209 -33.64 -28.01 7.73
C SER A 209 -32.62 -29.11 8.07
N GLY A 210 -32.87 -29.88 9.13
CA GLY A 210 -32.09 -31.02 9.57
C GLY A 210 -32.70 -32.31 9.07
N ASP A 211 -32.26 -32.79 7.90
CA ASP A 211 -32.47 -34.17 7.46
C ASP A 211 -31.52 -35.12 8.21
N GLU A 212 -31.61 -35.13 9.55
CA GLU A 212 -30.92 -36.13 10.37
C GLU A 212 -31.91 -37.21 10.80
N ALA A 213 -31.90 -38.31 10.03
CA ALA A 213 -32.49 -39.58 10.45
C ALA A 213 -31.94 -39.99 11.84
N PRO A 214 -32.76 -40.61 12.71
CA PRO A 214 -32.35 -40.95 14.06
C PRO A 214 -31.27 -42.04 14.04
N ARG A 215 -30.00 -41.64 14.03
CA ARG A 215 -28.87 -42.55 14.26
C ARG A 215 -28.69 -42.68 15.75
N HIS A 216 -29.12 -43.83 16.26
CA HIS A 216 -29.02 -44.22 17.64
C HIS A 216 -27.58 -44.64 17.99
N GLU A 217 -26.60 -43.74 17.89
CA GLU A 217 -25.29 -43.93 18.52
C GLU A 217 -24.75 -42.62 19.11
N PRO A 218 -24.27 -42.61 20.38
CA PRO A 218 -23.78 -41.40 21.03
C PRO A 218 -22.44 -40.98 20.40
N VAL A 219 -22.46 -39.90 19.62
CA VAL A 219 -21.25 -39.26 19.09
C VAL A 219 -20.52 -38.57 20.24
N VAL A 220 -19.34 -39.10 20.61
CA VAL A 220 -18.43 -38.41 21.53
C VAL A 220 -17.77 -37.27 20.77
N VAL A 221 -18.19 -36.03 21.07
CA VAL A 221 -17.57 -34.82 20.51
C VAL A 221 -16.18 -34.63 21.16
N PRO A 222 -15.08 -34.59 20.39
CA PRO A 222 -13.74 -34.36 20.93
C PRO A 222 -13.68 -33.01 21.67
N GLY A 223 -13.44 -33.05 22.98
CA GLY A 223 -13.35 -31.86 23.84
C GLY A 223 -14.48 -31.70 24.87
N ALA A 224 -15.47 -32.60 24.92
CA ALA A 224 -16.50 -32.57 25.96
C ALA A 224 -15.95 -33.00 27.34
N PHE A 225 -16.37 -32.29 28.40
CA PHE A 225 -16.01 -32.62 29.79
C PHE A 225 -16.60 -33.99 30.19
N PRO A 226 -15.92 -34.79 31.05
CA PRO A 226 -16.40 -36.10 31.46
C PRO A 226 -17.73 -35.98 32.21
N GLY A 227 -18.82 -36.48 31.62
CA GLY A 227 -20.17 -36.45 32.21
C GLY A 227 -21.30 -36.06 31.25
N ALA A 228 -20.98 -35.47 30.09
CA ALA A 228 -21.98 -34.99 29.13
C ALA A 228 -22.82 -36.12 28.48
N ALA A 229 -22.35 -37.37 28.51
CA ALA A 229 -23.03 -38.50 27.86
C ALA A 229 -24.06 -39.24 28.74
N ALA A 230 -24.17 -38.93 30.04
CA ALA A 230 -24.96 -39.73 30.99
C ALA A 230 -26.29 -39.08 31.46
N GLY A 231 -26.66 -37.91 30.93
CA GLY A 231 -27.67 -37.05 31.55
C GLY A 231 -29.09 -37.05 30.99
N THR A 232 -29.34 -37.65 29.82
CA THR A 232 -30.64 -37.48 29.14
C THR A 232 -31.30 -38.81 28.79
N SER A 233 -31.74 -39.53 29.81
CA SER A 233 -32.77 -40.57 29.69
C SER A 233 -33.66 -40.59 30.94
N SER A 234 -34.45 -39.53 31.16
CA SER A 234 -35.54 -39.57 32.13
C SER A 234 -36.87 -39.70 31.39
N GLY A 235 -37.20 -40.95 31.05
CA GLY A 235 -38.52 -41.38 30.63
C GLY A 235 -39.00 -42.52 31.52
N THR A 236 -40.13 -42.28 32.19
CA THR A 236 -41.12 -43.24 32.71
C THR A 236 -40.81 -44.14 33.93
N ALA A 237 -41.58 -43.86 35.02
CA ALA A 237 -42.32 -44.78 35.91
C ALA A 237 -41.51 -45.71 36.85
N TYR A 238 -41.92 -46.11 38.09
CA TYR A 238 -43.18 -46.25 38.83
C TYR A 238 -42.92 -46.18 40.36
N TYR A 239 -43.98 -45.96 41.15
CA TYR A 239 -44.17 -46.19 42.60
C TYR A 239 -43.13 -45.68 43.61
#